data_AF-A0A164MR08-F1
#
_entry.id   AF-A0A164MR08-F1
#
_cell.length_a   1.000
_cell.length_b   1.000
_cell.length_c   1.000
_cell.angle_alpha   90.00
_cell.angle_beta   90.00
_cell.angle_gamma   90.00
#
_symmetry.space_group_name_H-M   'P 1'
#
loop_
_entity.id
_entity.type
_entity.pdbx_description
1 polymer ?
#
loop_
_entity_poly.entity_id
_entity_poly.type
_entity_poly.pdbx_seq_one_letter_code
_entity_poly.pdbx_strand_id
1 'polypeptide(L)'
;MMKMQAIEVDGPRSDMPKAVGFVRPDVSGLAAPRHVTAVIDHAQARGYQYIYTVRPPHDTSDPIGYVLGIAAGLDVEAIVVYDLAHEDNQPARICEDFDLETVCPATTWARARFQSPPGAVVGAAAPLL
;
A
#
# COMPACT_ATOMS: atom_id res chain seq x y z
N MET A 1 0.28 -5.66 -51.99
CA MET A 1 -0.06 -4.60 -51.01
C MET A 1 -0.40 -5.28 -49.69
N MET A 2 0.55 -5.35 -48.76
CA MET A 2 0.33 -5.87 -47.40
C MET A 2 -0.15 -4.72 -46.52
N LYS A 3 -1.32 -4.88 -45.86
CA LYS A 3 -1.76 -4.01 -44.78
C LYS A 3 -0.87 -4.30 -43.57
N MET A 4 0.05 -3.38 -43.27
CA MET A 4 0.76 -3.36 -42.00
C MET A 4 -0.21 -2.78 -40.98
N GLN A 5 -0.76 -3.62 -40.11
CA GLN A 5 -1.51 -3.13 -38.96
C GLN A 5 -0.51 -2.51 -38.00
N ALA A 6 -0.73 -1.23 -37.68
CA ALA A 6 -0.01 -0.56 -36.61
C ALA A 6 -0.30 -1.31 -35.32
N ILE A 7 0.75 -1.86 -34.70
CA ILE A 7 0.70 -2.30 -33.32
C ILE A 7 0.56 -1.00 -32.54
N GLU A 8 -0.59 -0.79 -31.92
CA GLU A 8 -0.78 0.29 -30.96
C GLU A 8 0.16 -0.03 -29.79
N VAL A 9 1.34 0.60 -29.79
CA VAL A 9 2.26 0.54 -28.68
C VAL A 9 1.59 1.34 -27.58
N ASP A 10 0.90 0.62 -26.70
CA ASP A 10 0.37 1.14 -25.44
C ASP A 10 1.49 1.97 -24.79
N GLY A 11 1.18 3.23 -24.45
CA GLY A 11 2.17 4.17 -23.94
C GLY A 11 2.89 3.63 -22.68
N PRO A 12 3.99 4.27 -22.23
CA PRO A 12 4.67 3.80 -21.02
C PRO A 12 3.65 3.70 -19.87
N ARG A 13 3.51 2.52 -19.27
CA ARG A 13 2.58 2.27 -18.14
C ARG A 13 2.90 3.24 -17.00
N SER A 14 2.20 4.36 -16.98
CA SER A 14 2.25 5.37 -15.93
C SER A 14 1.31 5.03 -14.76
N ASP A 15 0.75 3.82 -14.72
CA ASP A 15 -0.30 3.38 -13.78
C ASP A 15 0.17 2.29 -12.81
N MET A 16 1.48 2.14 -12.57
CA MET A 16 1.90 1.20 -11.52
C MET A 16 1.43 1.73 -10.16
N PRO A 17 0.74 0.91 -9.34
CA PRO A 17 0.31 1.34 -8.01
C PRO A 17 1.54 1.75 -7.20
N LYS A 18 1.47 2.90 -6.54
CA LYS A 18 2.60 3.40 -5.75
C LYS A 18 2.65 2.67 -4.42
N ALA A 19 3.87 2.41 -3.94
CA ALA A 19 4.09 1.87 -2.61
C ALA A 19 5.22 2.57 -1.89
N VAL A 20 5.12 2.62 -0.56
CA VAL A 20 6.24 2.98 0.33
C VAL A 20 6.60 1.79 1.20
N GLY A 21 7.88 1.67 1.53
CA GLY A 21 8.31 0.74 2.57
C GLY A 21 8.22 1.38 3.94
N PHE A 22 8.06 0.55 4.96
CA PHE A 22 8.07 0.97 6.36
C PHE A 22 9.05 0.11 7.16
N VAL A 23 10.13 0.74 7.64
CA VAL A 23 11.16 0.04 8.42
C VAL A 23 11.40 0.79 9.73
N ARG A 24 11.18 0.08 10.83
CA ARG A 24 11.39 0.55 12.19
C ARG A 24 12.77 0.14 12.67
N PRO A 25 13.68 1.09 12.95
CA PRO A 25 15.02 0.76 13.42
C PRO A 25 15.03 0.04 14.77
N ASP A 26 14.07 0.33 15.65
CA ASP A 26 13.89 -0.32 16.96
C ASP A 26 13.47 -1.79 16.83
N VAL A 27 12.68 -2.13 15.80
CA VAL A 27 12.25 -3.51 15.49
C VAL A 27 13.34 -4.26 14.73
N SER A 28 13.92 -3.63 13.71
CA SER A 28 14.90 -4.26 12.83
C SER A 28 16.30 -4.36 13.44
N GLY A 29 16.65 -3.48 14.37
CA GLY A 29 17.99 -3.40 14.95
C GLY A 29 19.10 -3.40 13.88
N LEU A 30 20.12 -4.24 14.07
CA LEU A 30 21.24 -4.38 13.14
C LEU A 30 20.83 -4.95 11.76
N ALA A 31 19.65 -5.57 11.65
CA ALA A 31 19.13 -6.10 10.39
C ALA A 31 18.46 -5.03 9.51
N ALA A 32 18.34 -3.78 9.97
CA ALA A 32 17.65 -2.71 9.24
C ALA A 32 18.10 -2.55 7.77
N PRO A 33 19.40 -2.57 7.42
CA PRO A 33 19.80 -2.49 6.01
C PRO A 33 19.25 -3.64 5.17
N ARG A 34 19.27 -4.86 5.70
CA ARG A 34 18.74 -6.06 5.02
C ARG A 34 17.22 -5.98 4.87
N HIS A 35 16.50 -5.51 5.89
CA HIS A 35 15.05 -5.35 5.83
C HIS A 35 14.64 -4.30 4.79
N VAL A 36 15.37 -3.18 4.69
CA VAL A 36 15.15 -2.17 3.66
C VAL A 36 15.30 -2.77 2.26
N THR A 37 16.38 -3.50 1.99
CA THR A 37 16.57 -4.17 0.69
C THR A 37 15.45 -5.16 0.40
N ALA A 38 15.09 -6.00 1.37
CA ALA A 38 14.03 -7.00 1.19
C ALA A 38 12.66 -6.37 0.90
N VAL A 39 12.34 -5.24 1.53
CA VAL A 39 11.10 -4.49 1.30
C VAL A 39 11.07 -3.89 -0.12
N ILE A 40 12.19 -3.31 -0.58
CA ILE A 40 12.32 -2.79 -1.94
C ILE A 40 12.12 -3.91 -2.96
N ASP A 41 12.86 -5.00 -2.81
CA ASP A 41 12.83 -6.14 -3.74
C ASP A 41 11.43 -6.76 -3.80
N HIS A 42 10.76 -6.89 -2.65
CA HIS A 42 9.39 -7.40 -2.59
C HIS A 42 8.40 -6.49 -3.33
N ALA A 43 8.43 -5.18 -3.07
CA ALA A 43 7.52 -4.24 -3.71
C ALA A 43 7.69 -4.24 -5.24
N GLN A 44 8.94 -4.26 -5.71
CA GLN A 44 9.24 -4.33 -7.14
C GLN A 44 8.77 -5.64 -7.76
N ALA A 45 8.97 -6.78 -7.08
CA ALA A 45 8.49 -8.08 -7.54
C ALA A 45 6.95 -8.16 -7.65
N ARG A 46 6.22 -7.34 -6.88
CA ARG A 46 4.76 -7.19 -6.95
C ARG A 46 4.29 -6.20 -8.01
N GLY A 47 5.19 -5.50 -8.68
CA GLY A 47 4.87 -4.52 -9.72
C GLY A 47 4.47 -3.15 -9.18
N TYR A 48 4.79 -2.84 -7.92
CA TYR A 48 4.59 -1.50 -7.38
C TYR A 48 5.65 -0.53 -7.89
N GLN A 49 5.24 0.72 -8.11
CA GLN A 49 6.17 1.85 -8.16
C GLN A 49 6.62 2.18 -6.73
N TYR A 50 7.80 1.69 -6.35
CA TYR A 50 8.36 1.95 -5.02
C TYR A 50 8.88 3.39 -4.91
N ILE A 51 8.27 4.20 -4.04
CA ILE A 51 8.59 5.62 -3.89
C ILE A 51 9.80 5.81 -2.97
N TYR A 52 9.74 5.32 -1.74
CA TYR A 52 10.87 5.25 -0.80
C TYR A 52 10.55 4.43 0.45
N THR A 53 11.54 4.30 1.35
CA THR A 53 11.37 3.65 2.66
C THR A 53 11.23 4.70 3.77
N VAL A 54 10.08 4.71 4.44
CA VAL A 54 9.82 5.52 5.64
C VAL A 54 10.53 4.90 6.83
N ARG A 55 11.31 5.71 7.53
CA ARG A 55 11.93 5.40 8.82
C ARG A 55 11.49 6.47 9.82
N PRO A 56 10.55 6.17 10.72
CA PRO A 56 10.11 7.17 11.69
C PRO A 56 11.25 7.59 12.62
N PRO A 57 11.18 8.82 13.17
CA PRO A 57 12.03 9.23 14.27
C PRO A 57 11.93 8.26 15.46
N HIS A 58 13.04 8.04 16.16
CA HIS A 58 13.10 7.10 17.30
C HIS A 58 12.21 7.50 18.48
N ASP A 59 11.89 8.79 18.61
CA ASP A 59 11.12 9.38 19.69
C ASP A 59 9.63 9.57 19.37
N THR A 60 9.18 9.13 18.19
CA THR A 60 7.75 9.20 17.85
C THR A 60 6.95 8.25 18.73
N SER A 61 5.88 8.79 19.35
CA SER A 61 4.95 7.97 20.15
C SER A 61 4.00 7.14 19.30
N ASP A 62 3.88 7.47 18.00
CA ASP A 62 3.02 6.76 17.06
C ASP A 62 3.72 6.53 15.70
N PRO A 63 4.60 5.52 15.61
CA PRO A 63 5.31 5.19 14.37
C PRO A 63 4.36 4.81 13.22
N ILE A 64 3.23 4.18 13.54
CA ILE A 64 2.25 3.73 12.55
C ILE A 64 1.49 4.94 12.00
N GLY A 65 0.99 5.84 12.86
CA GLY A 65 0.36 7.08 12.41
C GLY A 65 1.28 7.96 11.57
N TYR A 66 2.58 7.97 11.89
CA TYR A 66 3.60 8.68 11.10
C TYR A 66 3.67 8.15 9.65
N VAL A 67 3.77 6.83 9.45
CA VAL A 67 3.81 6.28 8.10
C VAL A 67 2.49 6.45 7.36
N LEU A 68 1.34 6.35 8.04
CA LEU A 68 0.02 6.57 7.43
C LEU A 68 -0.13 8.00 6.90
N GLY A 69 0.30 9.01 7.67
CA GLY A 69 0.26 10.40 7.21
C GLY A 69 1.14 10.65 5.98
N ILE A 70 2.31 10.02 5.94
CA ILE A 70 3.21 10.06 4.78
C ILE A 70 2.59 9.35 3.57
N ALA A 71 2.07 8.15 3.75
CA ALA A 71 1.42 7.36 2.70
C ALA A 71 0.25 8.13 2.08
N ALA A 72 -0.61 8.73 2.91
CA ALA A 72 -1.71 9.57 2.46
C ALA A 72 -1.23 10.79 1.66
N GLY A 73 -0.20 11.49 2.13
CA GLY A 73 0.35 12.66 1.44
C GLY A 73 1.00 12.35 0.09
N LEU A 74 1.40 11.10 -0.14
CA LEU A 74 2.03 10.64 -1.39
C LEU A 74 1.06 9.95 -2.34
N ASP A 75 -0.20 9.74 -1.92
CA ASP A 75 -1.22 9.04 -2.68
C ASP A 75 -0.73 7.65 -3.12
N VAL A 76 -0.33 6.84 -2.12
CA VAL A 76 0.12 5.46 -2.32
C VAL A 76 -1.01 4.47 -2.12
N GLU A 77 -0.92 3.32 -2.78
CA GLU A 77 -1.91 2.26 -2.65
C GLU A 77 -1.51 1.22 -1.61
N ALA A 78 -0.20 1.03 -1.39
CA ALA A 78 0.31 0.00 -0.49
C ALA A 78 1.44 0.47 0.43
N ILE A 79 1.47 -0.09 1.63
CA ILE A 79 2.57 -0.02 2.57
C ILE A 79 3.22 -1.41 2.64
N VAL A 80 4.54 -1.47 2.49
CA VAL A 80 5.31 -2.72 2.51
C VAL A 80 6.18 -2.78 3.77
N VAL A 81 6.01 -3.82 4.58
CA VAL A 81 6.75 -4.05 5.83
C VAL A 81 7.53 -5.36 5.75
N TYR A 82 8.60 -5.49 6.56
CA TYR A 82 9.31 -6.76 6.61
C TYR A 82 8.45 -7.87 7.23
N ASP A 83 7.86 -7.61 8.39
CA ASP A 83 6.97 -8.50 9.12
C ASP A 83 5.97 -7.68 9.95
N LEU A 84 4.98 -8.34 10.54
CA LEU A 84 3.94 -7.69 11.35
C LEU A 84 4.48 -7.05 12.65
N ALA A 85 5.73 -7.33 13.07
CA ALA A 85 6.30 -6.67 14.23
C ALA A 85 6.55 -5.17 13.96
N HIS A 86 6.67 -4.77 12.69
CA HIS A 86 6.84 -3.37 12.30
C HIS A 86 5.60 -2.52 12.59
N GLU A 87 4.42 -3.12 12.68
CA GLU A 87 3.12 -2.48 12.92
C GLU A 87 2.48 -2.95 14.23
N ASP A 88 3.30 -3.42 15.17
CA ASP A 88 2.86 -3.91 16.49
C ASP A 88 1.79 -5.01 16.40
N ASN A 89 1.81 -5.80 15.32
CA ASN A 89 0.83 -6.84 14.99
C ASN A 89 -0.62 -6.33 14.86
N GLN A 90 -0.79 -5.11 14.36
CA GLN A 90 -2.10 -4.48 14.14
C GLN A 90 -2.35 -4.11 12.66
N PRO A 91 -2.41 -5.11 11.74
CA PRO A 91 -2.59 -4.86 10.31
C PRO A 91 -3.89 -4.11 9.99
N ALA A 92 -4.92 -4.27 10.84
CA ALA A 92 -6.21 -3.62 10.68
C ALA A 92 -6.10 -2.10 10.53
N ARG A 93 -5.21 -1.46 11.29
CA ARG A 93 -5.04 0.00 11.26
C ARG A 93 -4.49 0.50 9.93
N ILE A 94 -3.61 -0.27 9.28
CA ILE A 94 -3.10 0.07 7.95
C ILE A 94 -4.16 -0.23 6.89
N CYS A 95 -4.83 -1.38 7.03
CA CYS A 95 -5.87 -1.86 6.13
C CYS A 95 -7.16 -1.02 6.15
N GLU A 96 -7.27 0.03 6.97
CA GLU A 96 -8.36 1.00 6.86
C GLU A 96 -8.31 1.72 5.51
N ASP A 97 -7.11 2.16 5.08
CA ASP A 97 -6.94 3.02 3.89
C ASP A 97 -5.98 2.45 2.84
N PHE A 98 -5.03 1.60 3.24
CA PHE A 98 -3.93 1.11 2.40
C PHE A 98 -3.86 -0.41 2.37
N ASP A 99 -3.47 -0.99 1.24
CA ASP A 99 -3.06 -2.39 1.24
C ASP A 99 -1.77 -2.53 2.04
N LEU A 100 -1.61 -3.65 2.75
CA LEU A 100 -0.40 -3.98 3.48
C LEU A 100 0.24 -5.23 2.87
N GLU A 101 1.51 -5.14 2.51
CA GLU A 101 2.32 -6.29 2.10
C GLU A 101 3.37 -6.60 3.17
N THR A 102 3.42 -7.84 3.65
CA THR A 102 4.50 -8.33 4.50
C THR A 102 5.50 -9.13 3.65
N VAL A 103 6.80 -9.01 3.93
CA VAL A 103 7.83 -9.81 3.24
C VAL A 103 7.99 -11.20 3.87
N CYS A 104 7.90 -11.30 5.20
CA CYS A 104 8.17 -12.51 5.97
C CYS A 104 7.13 -12.70 7.09
N PRO A 105 6.16 -13.62 6.94
CA PRO A 105 5.84 -14.34 5.70
C PRO A 105 5.35 -13.40 4.61
N ALA A 106 5.50 -13.80 3.34
CA ALA A 106 4.95 -13.06 2.21
C ALA A 106 3.41 -13.09 2.28
N THR A 107 2.75 -11.96 2.53
CA THR A 107 1.29 -11.90 2.66
C THR A 107 0.76 -10.54 2.25
N THR A 108 -0.33 -10.55 1.47
CA THR A 108 -1.09 -9.36 1.10
C THR A 108 -2.32 -9.23 1.99
N TRP A 109 -2.45 -8.10 2.67
CA TRP A 109 -3.61 -7.72 3.45
C TRP A 109 -4.32 -6.59 2.71
N ALA A 110 -5.42 -6.91 2.05
CA ALA A 110 -6.16 -5.92 1.27
C ALA A 110 -6.88 -4.94 2.21
N ARG A 111 -6.88 -3.65 1.85
CA ARG A 111 -7.66 -2.64 2.56
C ARG A 111 -9.15 -2.96 2.55
N ALA A 112 -9.84 -2.54 3.60
CA ALA A 112 -11.28 -2.67 3.73
C ALA A 112 -11.97 -1.82 2.66
N ARG A 113 -12.33 -2.43 1.52
CA ARG A 113 -13.27 -1.81 0.59
C ARG A 113 -14.64 -1.80 1.27
N PHE A 114 -15.13 -0.62 1.64
CA PHE A 114 -16.57 -0.44 1.84
C PHE A 114 -17.26 -0.69 0.49
N GLN A 115 -17.64 -1.94 0.26
CA GLN A 115 -18.56 -2.25 -0.81
C GLN A 115 -19.91 -1.67 -0.36
N SER A 116 -20.38 -0.62 -1.03
CA SER A 116 -21.81 -0.32 -0.97
C SER A 116 -22.54 -1.59 -1.41
N PRO A 117 -23.53 -2.09 -0.65
CA PRO A 117 -24.24 -3.28 -1.06
C PRO A 117 -24.81 -3.06 -2.47
N PRO A 118 -24.63 -4.01 -3.41
CA PRO A 118 -25.22 -3.89 -4.74
C PRO A 118 -26.74 -3.88 -4.60
N GLY A 119 -27.35 -2.69 -4.71
CA GLY A 119 -28.82 -2.54 -4.67
C GLY A 119 -29.38 -1.45 -3.75
N ALA A 120 -28.57 -0.61 -3.11
CA ALA A 120 -29.08 0.59 -2.44
C ALA A 120 -29.57 1.63 -3.47
N VAL A 121 -30.73 1.38 -4.08
CA VAL A 121 -31.51 2.43 -4.73
C VAL A 121 -31.85 3.45 -3.65
N VAL A 122 -31.35 4.68 -3.83
CA VAL A 122 -31.75 5.83 -3.02
C VAL A 122 -33.26 5.94 -3.11
N GLY A 123 -33.95 5.61 -2.02
CA GLY A 123 -35.40 5.55 -1.96
C GLY A 123 -36.01 6.89 -2.38
N ALA A 124 -36.76 6.84 -3.47
CA ALA A 124 -37.57 7.95 -3.94
C ALA A 124 -38.54 8.40 -2.84
N ALA A 125 -38.66 9.72 -2.71
CA ALA A 125 -39.61 10.40 -1.84
C ALA A 125 -41.03 9.86 -2.03
N ALA A 126 -41.67 9.47 -0.93
CA ALA A 126 -43.11 9.20 -0.91
C ALA A 126 -43.89 10.53 -1.00
N PRO A 127 -44.97 10.63 -1.79
CA PRO A 127 -45.86 11.77 -1.70
C PRO A 127 -46.78 11.61 -0.49
N LEU A 128 -47.02 12.74 0.18
CA LEU A 128 -47.98 12.92 1.26
C LEU A 128 -49.41 12.65 0.79
N LEU A 129 -50.18 11.95 1.62
CA LEU A 129 -51.65 12.04 1.69
C LEU A 129 -52.04 12.39 3.12
#